data_AF-A0A8I0LUA9-F1
#
_entry.id   AF-A0A8I0LUA9-F1
#
_cell.length_a   1.000
_cell.length_b   1.000
_cell.length_c   1.000
_cell.angle_alpha   90.00
_cell.angle_beta   90.00
_cell.angle_gamma   90.00
#
_symmetry.space_group_name_H-M   'P 1'
#
loop_
_entity.id
_entity.type
_entity.pdbx_description
1 polymer ?
#
loop_
_entity_poly.entity_id
_entity_poly.type
_entity_poly.pdbx_seq_one_letter_code
_entity_poly.pdbx_strand_id
1 'polypeptide(L)'
;MASDAGVPDPETQSLDADELAFSDEGIEATLSPADPESDIAAIFDALFLISRLAQHNFPARIDIHTFAYLACLMSIYSGQPANEWGYSFSAVPPTLPYSPTLDGAIDRLVETDYLKTSKSTDVTNLAEFELTPEGERELGFFSTLSLLSRRLQFLDASTSAAVFTSSAAVVNSLANEPQLAAATHLNSSRQLLTESSTARLYDEFEALSQAIGKTDVNLILPASMYVSYLQSVMRATAEEATGEAVENA
;
A
#
# COMPACT_ATOMS: atom_id res chain seq x y z
N MET A 1 34.33 66.27 -14.51
CA MET A 1 34.69 64.97 -15.11
C MET A 1 34.28 63.91 -14.11
N ALA A 2 33.38 63.02 -14.54
CA ALA A 2 32.75 61.92 -13.79
C ALA A 2 33.81 61.01 -13.12
N SER A 3 33.66 60.52 -11.87
CA SER A 3 32.70 59.51 -11.37
C SER A 3 32.68 58.25 -12.24
N ASP A 4 33.28 57.15 -11.78
CA ASP A 4 32.49 55.96 -11.47
C ASP A 4 33.28 54.97 -10.59
N ALA A 5 32.55 54.33 -9.70
CA ALA A 5 33.01 53.44 -8.67
C ALA A 5 33.36 52.06 -9.25
N GLY A 6 34.38 51.43 -8.68
CA GLY A 6 34.70 50.03 -8.95
C GLY A 6 33.56 49.13 -8.49
N VAL A 7 32.84 48.56 -9.46
CA VAL A 7 31.93 47.45 -9.27
C VAL A 7 32.77 46.16 -9.30
N PRO A 8 32.73 45.30 -8.27
CA PRO A 8 33.32 43.98 -8.36
C PRO A 8 32.45 43.09 -9.25
N ASP A 9 33.13 42.38 -10.15
CA ASP A 9 32.61 41.36 -11.05
C ASP A 9 31.77 40.33 -10.26
N PRO A 10 30.50 40.06 -10.62
CA PRO A 10 29.76 38.97 -10.01
C PRO A 10 30.34 37.66 -10.50
N GLU A 11 30.93 36.91 -9.57
CA GLU A 11 31.32 35.53 -9.69
C GLU A 11 30.34 34.76 -10.59
N THR A 12 30.85 34.27 -11.72
CA THR A 12 30.32 33.10 -12.40
C THR A 12 30.39 31.93 -11.43
N GLN A 13 29.39 31.80 -10.56
CA GLN A 13 29.08 30.55 -9.89
C GLN A 13 28.47 29.64 -10.95
N SER A 14 29.34 28.86 -11.60
CA SER A 14 28.92 27.59 -12.17
C SER A 14 28.26 26.81 -11.04
N LEU A 15 26.95 26.66 -11.12
CA LEU A 15 26.22 25.72 -10.27
C LEU A 15 26.71 24.32 -10.65
N ASP A 16 27.68 23.84 -9.88
CA ASP A 16 28.10 22.45 -9.90
C ASP A 16 26.85 21.60 -9.62
N ALA A 17 26.51 20.76 -10.60
CA ALA A 17 25.33 19.91 -10.61
C ALA A 17 25.47 18.69 -9.69
N ASP A 18 26.19 18.80 -8.57
CA ASP A 18 26.60 17.67 -7.71
C ASP A 18 26.31 17.85 -6.22
N GLU A 19 25.45 18.81 -5.82
CA GLU A 19 25.14 19.05 -4.39
C GLU A 19 23.64 18.89 -4.04
N LEU A 20 23.00 17.87 -4.62
CA LEU A 20 21.86 17.18 -4.00
C LEU A 20 22.22 15.71 -3.75
N ALA A 21 23.37 15.50 -3.11
CA ALA A 21 23.59 14.28 -2.35
C ALA A 21 22.59 14.30 -1.18
N PHE A 22 21.40 13.75 -1.41
CA PHE A 22 20.54 13.31 -0.31
C PHE A 22 21.41 12.42 0.57
N SER A 23 21.71 12.89 1.79
CA SER A 23 22.37 12.06 2.78
C SER A 23 21.42 10.89 3.07
N ASP A 24 21.78 9.73 2.54
CA ASP A 24 21.21 8.43 2.84
C ASP A 24 21.60 7.96 4.26
N GLU A 25 21.50 8.87 5.22
CA GLU A 25 21.76 8.65 6.64
C GLU A 25 20.42 8.79 7.37
N GLY A 26 19.51 7.85 7.12
CA GLY A 26 18.19 7.89 7.75
C GLY A 26 17.33 6.63 7.62
N ILE A 27 17.75 5.63 6.84
CA ILE A 27 17.05 4.34 6.73
C ILE A 27 18.03 3.18 6.96
N GLU A 28 18.84 3.26 8.01
CA GLU A 28 19.14 2.04 8.78
C GLU A 28 18.00 1.84 9.79
N ALA A 29 16.77 1.76 9.27
CA ALA A 29 15.69 1.14 10.01
C ALA A 29 16.16 -0.27 10.28
N THR A 30 16.30 -0.61 11.56
CA THR A 30 16.69 -1.90 12.09
C THR A 30 16.05 -3.03 11.28
N LEU A 31 16.76 -3.50 10.23
CA LEU A 31 16.41 -4.69 9.48
C LEU A 31 16.73 -5.85 10.43
N SER A 32 15.75 -6.19 11.26
CA SER A 32 15.71 -7.53 11.84
C SER A 32 15.89 -8.49 10.66
N PRO A 33 16.78 -9.50 10.75
CA PRO A 33 16.92 -10.48 9.69
C PRO A 33 15.51 -11.00 9.36
N ALA A 34 15.16 -11.01 8.08
CA ALA A 34 13.86 -11.45 7.61
C ALA A 34 13.58 -12.81 8.25
N ASP A 35 12.55 -12.87 9.09
CA ASP A 35 12.08 -14.14 9.63
C ASP A 35 11.69 -15.01 8.42
N PRO A 36 12.24 -16.22 8.25
CA PRO A 36 11.90 -17.06 7.11
C PRO A 36 10.39 -17.32 6.99
N GLU A 37 9.63 -17.25 8.09
CA GLU A 37 8.17 -17.34 8.07
C GLU A 37 7.52 -16.08 7.44
N SER A 38 8.09 -14.90 7.71
CA SER A 38 7.69 -13.61 7.12
C SER A 38 7.84 -13.61 5.60
N ASP A 39 8.96 -14.15 5.11
CA ASP A 39 9.26 -14.25 3.68
C ASP A 39 8.29 -15.18 2.97
N ILE A 40 7.94 -16.33 3.56
CA ILE A 40 6.99 -17.29 2.96
C ILE A 40 5.58 -16.70 2.89
N ALA A 41 5.13 -16.00 3.94
CA ALA A 41 3.82 -15.36 3.94
C ALA A 41 3.74 -14.26 2.86
N ALA A 42 4.77 -13.43 2.73
CA ALA A 42 4.82 -12.39 1.71
C ALA A 42 4.86 -12.95 0.28
N ILE A 43 5.61 -14.04 0.05
CA ILE A 43 5.63 -14.74 -1.24
C ILE A 43 4.25 -15.27 -1.61
N PHE A 44 3.58 -15.93 -0.66
CA PHE A 44 2.25 -16.47 -0.87
C PHE A 44 1.23 -15.37 -1.17
N ASP A 45 1.23 -14.30 -0.37
CA ASP A 45 0.31 -13.19 -0.54
C ASP A 45 0.52 -12.51 -1.91
N ALA A 46 1.77 -12.30 -2.34
CA ALA A 46 2.07 -11.75 -3.66
C ALA A 46 1.53 -12.64 -4.79
N LEU A 47 1.81 -13.95 -4.76
CA LEU A 47 1.31 -14.89 -5.75
C LEU A 47 -0.23 -14.91 -5.80
N PHE A 48 -0.88 -14.96 -4.64
CA PHE A 48 -2.33 -15.00 -4.55
C PHE A 48 -2.97 -13.72 -5.07
N LEU A 49 -2.48 -12.56 -4.64
CA LEU A 49 -3.01 -11.27 -5.06
C LEU A 49 -2.83 -11.04 -6.55
N ILE A 50 -1.66 -11.38 -7.12
CA ILE A 50 -1.42 -11.24 -8.55
C ILE A 50 -2.38 -12.14 -9.34
N SER A 51 -2.51 -13.41 -8.93
CA SER A 51 -3.43 -14.37 -9.55
C SER A 51 -4.89 -13.89 -9.53
N ARG A 52 -5.34 -13.30 -8.43
CA ARG A 52 -6.71 -12.82 -8.29
C ARG A 52 -6.97 -11.51 -9.03
N LEU A 53 -6.07 -10.54 -8.94
CA LEU A 53 -6.24 -9.23 -9.58
C LEU A 53 -6.17 -9.35 -11.11
N ALA A 54 -5.29 -10.23 -11.62
CA ALA A 54 -5.13 -10.50 -13.06
C ALA A 54 -6.40 -11.04 -13.74
N GLN A 55 -7.41 -11.49 -12.98
CA GLN A 55 -8.72 -11.87 -13.54
C GLN A 55 -9.47 -10.69 -14.17
N HIS A 56 -9.11 -9.46 -13.78
CA HIS A 56 -9.72 -8.23 -14.27
C HIS A 56 -8.73 -7.36 -15.03
N ASN A 57 -7.54 -7.14 -14.47
CA ASN A 57 -6.43 -6.39 -15.08
C ASN A 57 -5.11 -6.85 -14.44
N PHE A 58 -4.00 -6.81 -15.19
CA PHE A 58 -2.70 -7.13 -14.61
C PHE A 58 -2.33 -6.10 -13.53
N PRO A 59 -2.03 -6.54 -12.30
CA PRO A 59 -1.71 -5.61 -11.22
C PRO A 59 -0.30 -5.06 -11.36
N ALA A 60 -0.15 -3.79 -10.98
CA ALA A 60 1.14 -3.19 -10.73
C ALA A 60 1.57 -3.42 -9.26
N ARG A 61 2.82 -3.10 -8.95
CA ARG A 61 3.41 -3.30 -7.61
C ARG A 61 2.58 -2.64 -6.51
N ILE A 62 2.11 -1.43 -6.80
CA ILE A 62 1.26 -0.61 -5.94
C ILE A 62 -0.04 -1.30 -5.55
N ASP A 63 -0.65 -2.04 -6.47
CA ASP A 63 -1.88 -2.80 -6.21
C ASP A 63 -1.58 -3.92 -5.21
N ILE A 64 -0.48 -4.65 -5.41
CA ILE A 64 -0.08 -5.77 -4.55
C ILE A 64 0.10 -5.29 -3.10
N HIS A 65 0.82 -4.19 -2.87
CA HIS A 65 0.96 -3.64 -1.52
C HIS A 65 -0.36 -3.17 -0.92
N THR A 66 -1.21 -2.51 -1.72
CA THR A 66 -2.47 -1.96 -1.23
C THR A 66 -3.48 -3.05 -0.86
N PHE A 67 -3.62 -4.07 -1.71
CA PHE A 67 -4.51 -5.20 -1.44
C PHE A 67 -4.00 -6.10 -0.32
N ALA A 68 -2.68 -6.22 -0.15
CA ALA A 68 -2.08 -6.89 1.00
C ALA A 68 -2.36 -6.12 2.30
N TYR A 69 -2.21 -4.80 2.29
CA TYR A 69 -2.54 -3.95 3.43
C TYR A 69 -4.02 -4.07 3.80
N LEU A 70 -4.93 -4.00 2.81
CA LEU A 70 -6.36 -4.19 3.04
C LEU A 70 -6.67 -5.59 3.60
N ALA A 71 -5.97 -6.64 3.16
CA ALA A 71 -6.12 -7.97 3.73
C ALA A 71 -5.69 -8.01 5.22
N CYS A 72 -4.58 -7.37 5.56
CA CYS A 72 -4.13 -7.21 6.95
C CYS A 72 -5.16 -6.42 7.79
N LEU A 73 -5.76 -5.37 7.24
CA LEU A 73 -6.86 -4.66 7.89
C LEU A 73 -8.06 -5.58 8.15
N MET A 74 -8.39 -6.47 7.21
CA MET A 74 -9.48 -7.45 7.40
C MET A 74 -9.15 -8.52 8.43
N SER A 75 -7.87 -8.89 8.61
CA SER A 75 -7.48 -9.78 9.71
C SER A 75 -7.67 -9.11 11.07
N ILE A 76 -7.33 -7.82 11.15
CA ILE A 76 -7.57 -6.99 12.34
C ILE A 76 -9.06 -6.85 12.64
N TYR A 77 -9.88 -6.57 11.63
CA TYR A 77 -11.34 -6.55 11.78
C TYR A 77 -11.88 -7.89 12.31
N SER A 78 -11.30 -9.01 11.87
CA SER A 78 -11.67 -10.36 12.35
C SER A 78 -11.10 -10.71 13.74
N GLY A 79 -10.43 -9.77 14.41
CA GLY A 79 -9.89 -9.93 15.76
C GLY A 79 -8.46 -10.48 15.84
N GLN A 80 -7.73 -10.58 14.72
CA GLN A 80 -6.31 -10.95 14.75
C GLN A 80 -5.44 -9.71 14.97
N PRO A 81 -4.46 -9.74 15.89
CA PRO A 81 -3.57 -8.60 16.07
C PRO A 81 -2.70 -8.39 14.82
N ALA A 82 -2.36 -7.13 14.52
CA ALA A 82 -1.62 -6.79 13.31
C ALA A 82 -0.27 -7.51 13.17
N ASN A 83 0.41 -7.78 14.29
CA ASN A 83 1.70 -8.46 14.32
C ASN A 83 1.61 -9.96 13.91
N GLU A 84 0.43 -10.59 13.99
CA GLU A 84 0.21 -11.95 13.49
C GLU A 84 0.16 -12.02 11.95
N TRP A 85 0.11 -10.88 11.25
CA TRP A 85 0.16 -10.86 9.79
C TRP A 85 1.49 -11.37 9.23
N GLY A 86 2.58 -11.25 9.99
CA GLY A 86 3.88 -11.81 9.64
C GLY A 86 4.80 -10.87 8.86
N TYR A 87 4.37 -9.67 8.46
CA TYR A 87 5.26 -8.63 7.94
C TYR A 87 4.66 -7.23 8.16
N SER A 88 5.50 -6.19 8.08
CA SER A 88 5.12 -4.82 8.40
C SER A 88 4.84 -3.96 7.17
N PHE A 89 4.12 -2.87 7.39
CA PHE A 89 3.84 -1.85 6.39
C PHE A 89 4.31 -0.47 6.89
N SER A 90 4.67 0.40 5.95
CA SER A 90 4.99 1.80 6.19
C SER A 90 4.26 2.68 5.17
N ALA A 91 3.86 3.87 5.59
CA ALA A 91 3.40 4.90 4.68
C ALA A 91 4.62 5.54 3.99
N VAL A 92 4.71 5.45 2.66
CA VAL A 92 5.78 6.08 1.88
C VAL A 92 5.16 7.12 0.96
N PRO A 93 5.69 8.37 0.87
CA PRO A 93 5.22 9.37 -0.10
C PRO A 93 5.22 8.82 -1.53
N PRO A 94 4.14 8.96 -2.35
CA PRO A 94 2.91 9.74 -2.16
C PRO A 94 1.77 8.99 -1.42
N THR A 95 2.07 8.45 -0.24
CA THR A 95 1.18 7.94 0.81
C THR A 95 0.31 6.77 0.44
N LEU A 96 1.00 5.70 0.05
CA LEU A 96 0.42 4.37 -0.08
C LEU A 96 1.15 3.42 0.86
N PRO A 97 0.48 2.32 1.27
CA PRO A 97 1.14 1.33 2.10
C PRO A 97 2.24 0.68 1.28
N TYR A 98 3.42 0.55 1.87
CA TYR A 98 4.56 -0.15 1.32
C TYR A 98 5.06 -1.16 2.34
N SER A 99 5.50 -2.33 1.87
CA SER A 99 6.08 -3.35 2.72
C SER A 99 7.39 -3.84 2.09
N PRO A 100 8.55 -3.61 2.73
CA PRO A 100 9.84 -4.09 2.21
C PRO A 100 9.88 -5.61 2.01
N THR A 101 9.24 -6.37 2.92
CA THR A 101 9.19 -7.84 2.80
C THR A 101 8.39 -8.27 1.58
N LEU A 102 7.24 -7.64 1.34
CA LEU A 102 6.42 -7.92 0.17
C LEU A 102 7.11 -7.48 -1.13
N ASP A 103 7.81 -6.36 -1.09
CA ASP A 103 8.61 -5.82 -2.20
C ASP A 103 9.70 -6.81 -2.62
N GLY A 104 10.49 -7.27 -1.64
CA GLY A 104 11.52 -8.29 -1.86
C GLY A 104 10.95 -9.66 -2.26
N ALA A 105 9.74 -10.00 -1.81
CA ALA A 105 9.06 -11.21 -2.27
C ALA A 105 8.69 -11.12 -3.76
N ILE A 106 8.18 -9.97 -4.22
CA ILE A 106 7.89 -9.74 -5.65
C ILE A 106 9.19 -9.84 -6.47
N ASP A 107 10.29 -9.23 -6.01
CA ASP A 107 11.57 -9.29 -6.72
C ASP A 107 12.07 -10.73 -6.86
N ARG A 108 12.06 -11.51 -5.78
CA ARG A 108 12.45 -12.92 -5.81
C ARG A 108 11.57 -13.74 -6.74
N LEU A 109 10.27 -13.48 -6.77
CA LEU A 109 9.33 -14.16 -7.66
C LEU A 109 9.60 -13.86 -9.14
N VAL A 110 10.06 -12.65 -9.47
CA VAL A 110 10.54 -12.30 -10.81
C VAL A 110 11.88 -12.98 -11.12
N GLU A 111 12.84 -12.94 -10.19
CA GLU A 111 14.16 -13.58 -10.34
C GLU A 111 14.09 -15.10 -10.51
N THR A 112 13.06 -15.73 -9.95
CA THR A 112 12.82 -17.18 -10.02
C THR A 112 11.89 -17.60 -11.17
N ASP A 113 11.55 -16.69 -12.09
CA ASP A 113 10.64 -16.94 -13.22
C ASP A 113 9.22 -17.40 -12.80
N TYR A 114 8.80 -17.12 -11.57
CA TYR A 114 7.42 -17.35 -11.12
C TYR A 114 6.48 -16.22 -11.56
N LEU A 115 7.05 -15.04 -11.83
CA LEU A 115 6.35 -13.89 -12.40
C LEU A 115 7.01 -13.43 -13.71
N LYS A 116 6.18 -12.96 -14.63
CA LYS A 116 6.60 -12.17 -15.79
C LYS A 116 6.23 -10.71 -15.58
N THR A 117 7.06 -9.85 -16.12
CA THR A 117 6.82 -8.40 -16.12
C THR A 117 6.51 -7.93 -17.54
N SER A 118 5.37 -7.30 -17.72
CA SER A 118 5.03 -6.54 -18.93
C SER A 118 5.05 -5.04 -18.63
N LYS A 119 5.27 -4.23 -19.66
CA LYS A 119 4.99 -2.79 -19.54
C LYS A 119 3.50 -2.60 -19.74
N SER A 120 2.86 -1.88 -18.82
CA SER A 120 1.48 -1.46 -18.99
C SER A 120 1.29 -0.74 -20.32
N THR A 121 0.18 -1.03 -20.98
CA THR A 121 -0.26 -0.29 -22.18
C THR A 121 -0.90 1.04 -21.84
N ASP A 122 -1.13 1.31 -20.55
CA ASP A 122 -1.78 2.53 -20.08
C ASP A 122 -0.79 3.69 -19.92
N VAL A 123 -1.34 4.89 -19.71
CA VAL A 123 -0.60 6.15 -19.57
C VAL A 123 0.45 6.11 -18.45
N THR A 124 0.27 5.23 -17.46
CA THR A 124 1.13 5.09 -16.29
C THR A 124 2.49 4.48 -16.62
N ASN A 125 2.61 3.70 -17.70
CA ASN A 125 3.83 2.94 -18.08
C ASN A 125 4.44 2.11 -16.94
N LEU A 126 3.63 1.71 -15.96
CA LEU A 126 4.10 0.91 -14.83
C LEU A 126 4.36 -0.54 -15.26
N ALA A 127 5.24 -1.21 -14.53
CA ALA A 127 5.44 -2.64 -14.65
C ALA A 127 4.21 -3.38 -14.11
N GLU A 128 3.62 -4.23 -14.94
CA GLU A 128 2.51 -5.11 -14.62
C GLU A 128 3.02 -6.54 -14.46
N PHE A 129 2.40 -7.28 -13.54
CA PHE A 129 2.83 -8.64 -13.19
C PHE A 129 1.80 -9.68 -13.60
N GLU A 130 2.29 -10.80 -14.14
CA GLU A 130 1.50 -11.98 -14.50
C GLU A 130 2.20 -13.24 -13.97
N LEU A 131 1.42 -14.21 -13.48
CA LEU A 131 1.97 -15.51 -13.08
C LEU A 131 2.44 -16.29 -14.30
N THR A 132 3.57 -16.98 -14.17
CA THR A 132 3.93 -18.06 -15.09
C THR A 132 3.21 -19.35 -14.72
N PRO A 133 3.19 -20.37 -15.61
CA PRO A 133 2.68 -21.69 -15.26
C PRO A 133 3.41 -22.30 -14.04
N GLU A 134 4.67 -21.95 -13.83
CA GLU A 134 5.46 -22.32 -12.65
C GLU A 134 4.95 -21.62 -11.40
N GLY A 135 4.72 -20.30 -11.48
CA GLY A 135 4.12 -19.51 -10.39
C GLY A 135 2.73 -19.98 -9.99
N GLU A 136 1.89 -20.39 -10.95
CA GLU A 136 0.57 -20.98 -10.67
C GLU A 136 0.67 -22.30 -9.89
N ARG A 137 1.65 -23.15 -10.22
CA ARG A 137 1.90 -24.40 -9.49
C ARG A 137 2.39 -24.13 -8.07
N GLU A 138 3.27 -23.16 -7.91
CA GLU A 138 3.78 -22.74 -6.60
C GLU A 138 2.65 -22.19 -5.72
N LEU A 139 1.79 -21.33 -6.28
CA LEU A 139 0.58 -20.85 -5.59
C LEU A 139 -0.32 -22.01 -5.19
N GLY A 140 -0.51 -22.98 -6.08
CA GLY A 140 -1.25 -24.20 -5.80
C GLY A 140 -0.68 -24.98 -4.62
N PHE A 141 0.65 -25.16 -4.57
CA PHE A 141 1.34 -25.79 -3.45
C PHE A 141 1.15 -25.03 -2.14
N PHE A 142 1.44 -23.72 -2.11
CA PHE A 142 1.30 -22.91 -0.90
C PHE A 142 -0.14 -22.88 -0.38
N SER A 143 -1.14 -22.90 -1.27
CA SER A 143 -2.55 -22.94 -0.89
C SER A 143 -2.95 -24.21 -0.14
N THR A 144 -2.16 -25.30 -0.24
CA THR A 144 -2.38 -26.52 0.55
C THR A 144 -1.79 -26.47 1.96
N LEU A 145 -0.91 -25.50 2.24
CA LEU A 145 -0.28 -25.37 3.55
C LEU A 145 -1.26 -24.73 4.54
N SER A 146 -1.56 -25.45 5.62
CA SER A 146 -2.56 -25.03 6.61
C SER A 146 -2.28 -23.65 7.21
N LEU A 147 -1.00 -23.31 7.42
CA LEU A 147 -0.55 -22.01 7.94
C LEU A 147 -0.99 -20.86 7.02
N LEU A 148 -0.82 -21.01 5.70
CA LEU A 148 -1.10 -19.98 4.71
C LEU A 148 -2.59 -19.97 4.31
N SER A 149 -3.23 -21.14 4.33
CA SER A 149 -4.66 -21.28 3.97
C SER A 149 -5.59 -20.41 4.82
N ARG A 150 -5.21 -20.08 6.06
CA ARG A 150 -5.98 -19.18 6.94
C ARG A 150 -6.04 -17.74 6.44
N ARG A 151 -5.03 -17.31 5.66
CA ARG A 151 -4.93 -15.96 5.11
C ARG A 151 -5.86 -15.75 3.93
N LEU A 152 -6.25 -16.84 3.26
CA LEU A 152 -7.07 -16.83 2.05
C LEU A 152 -8.34 -16.01 2.24
N GLN A 153 -9.04 -16.15 3.37
CA GLN A 153 -10.28 -15.40 3.61
C GLN A 153 -10.06 -13.88 3.64
N PHE A 154 -8.89 -13.41 4.08
CA PHE A 154 -8.55 -11.99 4.15
C PHE A 154 -8.13 -11.45 2.79
N LEU A 155 -7.31 -12.20 2.07
CA LEU A 155 -6.87 -11.86 0.71
C LEU A 155 -8.02 -11.92 -0.30
N ASP A 156 -8.92 -12.90 -0.16
CA ASP A 156 -10.12 -13.04 -1.00
C ASP A 156 -11.10 -11.91 -0.70
N ALA A 157 -11.27 -11.51 0.57
CA ALA A 157 -12.07 -10.35 0.93
C ALA A 157 -11.50 -9.03 0.37
N SER A 158 -10.19 -8.82 0.46
CA SER A 158 -9.57 -7.60 -0.06
C SER A 158 -9.71 -7.49 -1.57
N THR A 159 -9.43 -8.57 -2.31
CA THR A 159 -9.57 -8.61 -3.78
C THR A 159 -11.04 -8.55 -4.23
N SER A 160 -11.96 -9.15 -3.48
CA SER A 160 -13.41 -9.06 -3.79
C SER A 160 -13.96 -7.63 -3.67
N ALA A 161 -13.38 -6.77 -2.83
CA ALA A 161 -13.78 -5.36 -2.76
C ALA A 161 -13.53 -4.62 -4.10
N ALA A 162 -12.54 -5.07 -4.88
CA ALA A 162 -12.28 -4.54 -6.22
C ALA A 162 -13.39 -4.86 -7.21
N VAL A 163 -14.09 -5.99 -7.05
CA VAL A 163 -15.20 -6.38 -7.94
C VAL A 163 -16.34 -5.37 -7.88
N PHE A 164 -16.57 -4.76 -6.71
CA PHE A 164 -17.64 -3.78 -6.51
C PHE A 164 -17.27 -2.34 -6.88
N THR A 165 -15.97 -1.99 -6.92
CA THR A 165 -15.54 -0.58 -7.04
C THR A 165 -14.43 -0.32 -8.07
N SER A 166 -13.74 -1.34 -8.57
CA SER A 166 -12.45 -1.35 -9.31
C SER A 166 -11.19 -1.28 -8.44
N SER A 167 -10.09 -1.87 -8.94
CA SER A 167 -8.78 -1.84 -8.26
C SER A 167 -8.27 -0.41 -8.04
N ALA A 168 -8.38 0.45 -9.05
CA ALA A 168 -7.97 1.86 -8.94
C ALA A 168 -8.77 2.61 -7.87
N ALA A 169 -10.07 2.33 -7.75
CA ALA A 169 -10.88 2.92 -6.70
C ALA A 169 -10.44 2.44 -5.31
N VAL A 170 -10.15 1.14 -5.13
CA VAL A 170 -9.61 0.61 -3.87
C VAL A 170 -8.29 1.32 -3.52
N VAL A 171 -7.34 1.39 -4.45
CA VAL A 171 -6.05 2.05 -4.22
C VAL A 171 -6.22 3.51 -3.79
N ASN A 172 -7.03 4.28 -4.51
CA ASN A 172 -7.29 5.68 -4.17
C ASN A 172 -8.03 5.85 -2.83
N SER A 173 -8.92 4.91 -2.49
CA SER A 173 -9.65 4.94 -1.22
C SER A 173 -8.71 4.72 -0.04
N LEU A 174 -7.81 3.74 -0.15
CA LEU A 174 -6.87 3.39 0.92
C LEU A 174 -5.89 4.51 1.24
N ALA A 175 -5.57 5.40 0.29
CA ALA A 175 -4.79 6.60 0.58
C ALA A 175 -5.45 7.52 1.63
N ASN A 176 -6.77 7.40 1.86
CA ASN A 176 -7.52 8.15 2.87
C ASN A 176 -7.72 7.36 4.19
N GLU A 177 -7.11 6.18 4.33
CA GLU A 177 -7.10 5.46 5.60
C GLU A 177 -6.43 6.34 6.68
N PRO A 178 -6.98 6.43 7.91
CA PRO A 178 -6.53 7.40 8.91
C PRO A 178 -5.02 7.43 9.18
N GLN A 179 -4.35 6.27 9.23
CA GLN A 179 -2.90 6.23 9.46
C GLN A 179 -2.11 6.69 8.23
N LEU A 180 -2.54 6.30 7.02
CA LEU A 180 -1.96 6.77 5.76
C LEU A 180 -2.16 8.29 5.58
N ALA A 181 -3.38 8.79 5.76
CA ALA A 181 -3.71 10.21 5.65
C ALA A 181 -2.92 11.05 6.68
N ALA A 182 -2.77 10.55 7.91
CA ALA A 182 -1.95 11.22 8.92
C ALA A 182 -0.47 11.32 8.53
N ALA A 183 0.08 10.31 7.84
CA ALA A 183 1.44 10.36 7.32
C ALA A 183 1.58 11.41 6.19
N THR A 184 0.54 11.58 5.36
CA THR A 184 0.48 12.61 4.31
C THR A 184 0.57 14.01 4.92
N HIS A 185 -0.26 14.31 5.92
CA HIS A 185 -0.27 15.63 6.57
C HIS A 185 1.07 16.01 7.19
N LEU A 186 1.84 15.01 7.63
CA LEU A 186 3.12 15.21 8.30
C LEU A 186 4.33 15.09 7.35
N ASN A 187 4.12 14.80 6.06
CA ASN A 187 5.17 14.58 5.06
C ASN A 187 6.31 13.68 5.55
N SER A 188 5.98 12.62 6.29
CA SER A 188 6.98 11.73 6.90
C SER A 188 6.65 10.26 6.67
N SER A 189 7.69 9.46 6.45
CA SER A 189 7.57 8.01 6.42
C SER A 189 7.28 7.50 7.84
N ARG A 190 6.27 6.65 7.98
CA ARG A 190 5.85 6.12 9.29
C ARG A 190 5.45 4.66 9.16
N GLN A 191 5.90 3.86 10.13
CA GLN A 191 5.42 2.50 10.26
C GLN A 191 3.92 2.51 10.59
N LEU A 192 3.16 1.71 9.85
CA LEU A 192 1.73 1.50 10.03
C LEU A 192 1.48 0.36 11.02
N LEU A 193 0.27 0.33 11.59
CA LEU A 193 -0.21 -0.77 12.44
C LEU A 193 0.67 -1.05 13.68
N THR A 194 1.23 0.01 14.26
CA THR A 194 1.95 -0.06 15.55
C THR A 194 0.94 -0.11 16.70
N GLU A 195 1.34 -0.60 17.88
CA GLU A 195 0.45 -0.67 19.05
C GLU A 195 -0.21 0.68 19.38
N SER A 196 0.52 1.80 19.20
CA SER A 196 0.00 3.14 19.45
C SER A 196 -0.91 3.67 18.35
N SER A 197 -0.80 3.17 17.11
CA SER A 197 -1.60 3.63 15.97
C SER A 197 -2.82 2.76 15.67
N THR A 198 -2.86 1.53 16.19
CA THR A 198 -3.97 0.56 15.98
C THR A 198 -5.20 0.82 16.86
N ALA A 199 -5.09 1.57 17.97
CA ALA A 199 -6.22 1.84 18.86
C ALA A 199 -7.43 2.47 18.14
N ARG A 200 -7.18 3.52 17.34
CA ARG A 200 -8.23 4.18 16.54
C ARG A 200 -8.82 3.27 15.47
N LEU A 201 -8.00 2.38 14.90
CA LEU A 201 -8.44 1.40 13.91
C LEU A 201 -9.42 0.39 14.53
N TYR A 202 -9.16 -0.05 15.76
CA TYR A 202 -10.08 -0.93 16.48
C TYR A 202 -11.42 -0.25 16.76
N ASP A 203 -11.42 1.04 17.14
CA ASP A 203 -12.66 1.79 17.34
C ASP A 203 -13.49 1.89 16.06
N GLU A 204 -12.84 2.14 14.91
CA GLU A 204 -13.49 2.18 13.59
C GLU A 204 -14.07 0.83 13.18
N PHE A 205 -13.34 -0.27 13.41
CA PHE A 205 -13.81 -1.61 13.12
C PHE A 205 -14.91 -2.08 14.06
N GLU A 206 -14.89 -1.68 15.32
CA GLU A 206 -15.99 -1.92 16.24
C GLU A 206 -17.25 -1.20 15.75
N ALA A 207 -17.17 0.08 15.38
CA ALA A 207 -18.29 0.82 14.82
C ALA A 207 -18.82 0.20 13.52
N LEU A 208 -17.92 -0.24 12.63
CA LEU A 208 -18.27 -0.95 11.40
C LEU A 208 -19.00 -2.27 11.70
N SER A 209 -18.52 -3.05 12.67
CA SER A 209 -19.13 -4.31 13.07
C SER A 209 -20.52 -4.13 13.65
N GLN A 210 -20.74 -3.06 14.41
CA GLN A 210 -22.04 -2.70 14.97
C GLN A 210 -23.03 -2.28 13.89
N ALA A 211 -22.56 -1.56 12.86
CA ALA A 211 -23.39 -1.13 11.74
C ALA A 211 -23.80 -2.30 10.82
N ILE A 212 -22.91 -3.26 10.59
CA ILE A 212 -23.16 -4.44 9.76
C ILE A 212 -23.99 -5.50 10.51
N GLY A 213 -23.86 -5.57 11.83
CA GLY A 213 -24.46 -6.59 12.68
C GLY A 213 -23.64 -7.90 12.69
N LYS A 214 -23.83 -8.69 13.75
CA LYS A 214 -23.16 -9.99 13.93
C LYS A 214 -23.74 -11.03 12.97
N THR A 215 -23.25 -11.05 11.74
CA THR A 215 -23.58 -12.09 10.75
C THR A 215 -22.38 -13.01 10.61
N ASP A 216 -22.61 -14.32 10.44
CA ASP A 216 -21.55 -15.31 10.19
C ASP A 216 -20.62 -14.79 9.06
N VAL A 217 -19.34 -14.65 9.40
CA VAL A 217 -18.47 -13.56 8.96
C VAL A 217 -17.98 -13.76 7.52
N ASN A 218 -18.80 -13.37 6.54
CA ASN A 218 -18.31 -13.11 5.19
C ASN A 218 -17.58 -11.75 5.20
N LEU A 219 -16.24 -11.78 5.09
CA LEU A 219 -15.38 -10.61 5.14
C LEU A 219 -15.46 -9.71 3.89
N ILE A 220 -16.12 -10.15 2.82
CA ILE A 220 -16.33 -9.34 1.60
C ILE A 220 -17.16 -8.09 1.92
N LEU A 221 -18.18 -8.22 2.77
CA LEU A 221 -19.04 -7.10 3.16
C LEU A 221 -18.29 -6.02 3.95
N PRO A 222 -17.60 -6.33 5.08
CA PRO A 222 -16.82 -5.32 5.79
C PRO A 222 -15.70 -4.72 4.94
N ALA A 223 -15.01 -5.49 4.10
CA ALA A 223 -14.00 -4.95 3.18
C ALA A 223 -14.60 -3.91 2.22
N SER A 224 -15.73 -4.24 1.58
CA SER A 224 -16.40 -3.36 0.62
C SER A 224 -16.99 -2.11 1.28
N MET A 225 -17.57 -2.26 2.49
CA MET A 225 -18.11 -1.16 3.28
C MET A 225 -17.00 -0.22 3.76
N TYR A 226 -15.85 -0.76 4.18
CA TYR A 226 -14.71 0.04 4.59
C TYR A 226 -14.14 0.85 3.44
N VAL A 227 -13.94 0.23 2.26
CA VAL A 227 -13.54 0.97 1.04
C VAL A 227 -14.55 2.06 0.70
N SER A 228 -15.84 1.76 0.77
CA SER A 228 -16.92 2.74 0.49
C SER A 228 -16.93 3.90 1.50
N TYR A 229 -16.67 3.61 2.78
CA TYR A 229 -16.49 4.63 3.80
C TYR A 229 -15.31 5.55 3.48
N LEU A 230 -14.14 5.00 3.14
CA LEU A 230 -12.96 5.79 2.77
C LEU A 230 -13.21 6.66 1.51
N GLN A 231 -14.00 6.17 0.55
CA GLN A 231 -14.44 6.97 -0.60
C GLN A 231 -15.32 8.14 -0.19
N SER A 232 -16.20 7.95 0.79
CA SER A 232 -17.05 9.03 1.31
C SER A 232 -16.24 10.10 2.01
N VAL A 233 -15.21 9.71 2.77
CA VAL A 233 -14.25 10.62 3.40
C VAL A 233 -13.51 11.44 2.33
N MET A 234 -12.98 10.77 1.30
CA MET A 234 -12.28 11.42 0.18
C MET A 234 -13.15 12.46 -0.54
N ARG A 235 -14.46 12.18 -0.71
CA ARG A 235 -15.39 13.12 -1.35
C ARG A 235 -15.66 14.34 -0.46
N ALA A 236 -15.88 14.12 0.83
CA ALA A 236 -16.13 15.20 1.78
C ALA A 236 -14.93 16.15 1.88
N THR A 237 -13.71 15.63 1.95
CA THR A 237 -12.48 16.46 2.01
C THR A 237 -12.26 17.24 0.71
N ALA A 238 -12.59 16.66 -0.45
CA ALA A 238 -12.52 17.36 -1.73
C ALA A 238 -13.55 18.50 -1.82
N GLU A 239 -14.78 18.29 -1.33
CA GLU A 239 -15.83 19.30 -1.29
C GLU A 239 -15.44 20.49 -0.39
N GLU A 240 -14.91 20.23 0.81
CA GLU A 240 -14.40 21.25 1.73
C GLU A 240 -13.29 22.11 1.07
N ALA A 241 -12.30 21.46 0.44
CA ALA A 241 -11.20 22.17 -0.23
C ALA A 241 -11.69 23.05 -1.40
N THR A 242 -12.72 22.60 -2.15
CA THR A 242 -13.31 23.42 -3.21
C THR A 242 -14.17 24.57 -2.68
N GLY A 243 -14.85 24.39 -1.55
CA GLY A 243 -15.62 25.45 -0.88
C GLY A 243 -14.73 26.59 -0.37
N GLU A 244 -13.63 26.25 0.29
CA GLU A 244 -12.65 27.24 0.79
C GLU A 244 -11.96 28.01 -0.34
N ALA A 245 -11.74 27.39 -1.50
CA ALA A 245 -11.16 28.07 -2.67
C ALA A 245 -12.11 29.08 -3.32
N VAL A 246 -13.42 28.85 -3.24
CA VAL A 246 -14.45 29.76 -3.79
C VAL A 246 -14.74 30.92 -2.84
N GLU A 247 -14.63 30.71 -1.53
CA GLU A 247 -14.86 31.78 -0.54
C GLU A 247 -13.68 32.76 -0.40
N ASN A 248 -12.48 32.33 -0.81
CA ASN A 248 -11.25 33.15 -0.81
C ASN A 248 -10.91 33.79 -2.17
N ALA A 249 -11.78 33.68 -3.19
CA ALA A 249 -11.62 34.25 -4.53
C ALA A 249 -12.57 35.44 -4.78
#